data_AF-A0ABD1UU15-F1
#
_entry.id   AF-A0ABD1UU15-F1
#
_cell.length_a   1.000
_cell.length_b   1.000
_cell.length_c   1.000
_cell.angle_alpha   90.00
_cell.angle_beta   90.00
_cell.angle_gamma   90.00
#
_symmetry.space_group_name_H-M   'P 1'
#
loop_
_entity.id
_entity.type
_entity.pdbx_description
1 polymer ?
#
loop_
_entity_poly.entity_id
_entity_poly.type
_entity_poly.pdbx_seq_one_letter_code
_entity_poly.pdbx_strand_id
1 'polypeptide(L)'
;MKDLEADPDIKMGTTQLDNNLTAFLEEAENVKQEMNSIREILKHLQEANEESKEHHKPEALKFLRNHINSDIISVLKKARTIRAQLEDMDTANAQNMSIVEHCQLQIGHSSGSDPVCSHEWTLKEAQ
;
A
#
# COMPACT_ATOMS: atom_id res chain seq x y z
N MET A 1 18.27 43.46 -22.87
CA MET A 1 18.69 42.95 -21.55
C MET A 1 17.97 41.64 -21.36
N LYS A 2 18.65 40.61 -20.83
CA LYS A 2 18.12 39.24 -20.77
C LYS A 2 17.13 39.13 -19.62
N ASP A 3 15.93 38.70 -19.93
CA ASP A 3 14.86 38.40 -18.97
C ASP A 3 15.25 37.11 -18.23
N LEU A 4 15.32 37.19 -16.90
CA LEU A 4 15.66 36.08 -16.02
C LEU A 4 14.76 36.19 -14.80
N GLU A 5 13.47 35.93 -15.01
CA GLU A 5 12.55 35.59 -13.92
C GLU A 5 12.74 34.09 -13.67
N ALA A 6 13.55 33.80 -12.64
CA ALA A 6 13.72 32.47 -12.11
C ALA A 6 12.51 32.15 -11.22
N ASP A 7 11.57 31.38 -11.75
CA ASP A 7 10.42 30.87 -11.00
C ASP A 7 10.85 29.66 -10.14
N PRO A 8 10.93 29.76 -8.79
CA PRO A 8 11.50 28.69 -7.96
C PRO A 8 10.46 27.68 -7.43
N ASP A 9 9.17 27.78 -7.77
CA ASP A 9 8.13 27.10 -6.99
C ASP A 9 7.77 25.67 -7.46
N ILE A 10 8.29 25.21 -8.60
CA ILE A 10 7.93 23.89 -9.16
C ILE A 10 8.75 22.73 -8.55
N LYS A 11 9.86 23.00 -7.83
CA LYS A 11 10.75 21.93 -7.33
C LYS A 11 10.31 21.29 -6.01
N MET A 12 9.59 22.01 -5.14
CA MET A 12 9.31 21.50 -3.79
C MET A 12 8.25 20.38 -3.81
N GLY A 13 7.23 20.50 -4.66
CA GLY A 13 6.18 19.48 -4.81
C GLY A 13 6.67 18.15 -5.38
N THR A 14 7.61 18.18 -6.34
CA THR A 14 8.19 16.97 -6.93
C THR A 14 8.99 16.17 -5.91
N THR A 15 9.81 16.85 -5.10
CA THR A 15 10.65 16.15 -4.09
C THR A 15 9.84 15.48 -2.98
N GLN A 16 8.70 16.04 -2.58
CA GLN A 16 7.83 15.44 -1.58
C GLN A 16 7.10 14.21 -2.14
N LEU A 17 6.65 14.27 -3.39
CA LEU A 17 6.01 13.14 -4.07
C LEU A 17 6.98 11.97 -4.23
N ASP A 18 8.23 12.25 -4.64
CA ASP A 18 9.29 11.25 -4.80
C ASP A 18 9.63 10.55 -3.47
N ASN A 19 9.68 11.31 -2.37
CA ASN A 19 9.90 10.77 -1.03
C ASN A 19 8.73 9.89 -0.56
N ASN A 20 7.49 10.32 -0.79
CA ASN A 20 6.30 9.55 -0.44
C ASN A 20 6.21 8.23 -1.24
N LEU A 21 6.55 8.28 -2.52
CA LEU A 21 6.61 7.09 -3.38
C LEU A 21 7.71 6.12 -2.90
N THR A 22 8.88 6.64 -2.54
CA THR A 22 9.99 5.83 -2.03
C THR A 22 9.59 5.10 -0.75
N ALA A 23 8.97 5.79 0.20
CA ALA A 23 8.49 5.18 1.45
C ALA A 23 7.41 4.12 1.21
N PHE A 24 6.47 4.36 0.28
CA PHE A 24 5.45 3.38 -0.11
C PHE A 24 6.08 2.11 -0.70
N LEU A 25 7.08 2.26 -1.57
CA LEU A 25 7.76 1.12 -2.19
C LEU A 25 8.57 0.31 -1.17
N GLU A 26 9.19 0.97 -0.19
CA GLU A 26 9.88 0.29 0.91
C GLU A 26 8.90 -0.52 1.76
N GLU A 27 7.77 0.07 2.14
CA GLU A 27 6.74 -0.62 2.93
C GLU A 27 6.13 -1.81 2.15
N ALA A 28 5.91 -1.65 0.84
CA ALA A 28 5.44 -2.74 -0.02
C ALA A 28 6.44 -3.90 -0.10
N GLU A 29 7.75 -3.61 -0.16
CA GLU A 29 8.77 -4.65 -0.13
C GLU A 29 8.84 -5.34 1.24
N ASN A 30 8.67 -4.59 2.34
CA ASN A 30 8.59 -5.16 3.69
C ASN A 30 7.41 -6.14 3.81
N VAL A 31 6.22 -5.75 3.34
CA VAL A 31 5.04 -6.63 3.29
C VAL A 31 5.32 -7.90 2.49
N LYS A 32 5.97 -7.77 1.33
CA LYS A 32 6.35 -8.92 0.50
C LYS A 32 7.35 -9.85 1.19
N GLN A 33 8.31 -9.31 1.94
CA GLN A 33 9.23 -10.12 2.74
C GLN A 33 8.51 -10.86 3.87
N GLU A 34 7.57 -10.21 4.55
CA GLU A 34 6.74 -10.86 5.58
C GLU A 34 5.86 -11.97 4.99
N MET A 35 5.29 -11.77 3.79
CA MET A 35 4.59 -12.82 3.05
C MET A 35 5.49 -14.00 2.69
N ASN A 36 6.74 -13.75 2.28
CA ASN A 36 7.72 -14.82 2.06
C ASN A 36 7.99 -15.59 3.36
N SER A 37 8.17 -14.88 4.48
CA SER A 37 8.40 -15.50 5.79
C SER A 37 7.25 -16.42 6.21
N ILE A 38 5.99 -16.02 5.97
CA ILE A 38 4.84 -16.89 6.19
C ILE A 38 4.93 -18.17 5.34
N ARG A 39 5.31 -18.07 4.07
CA ARG A 39 5.47 -19.25 3.19
C ARG A 39 6.50 -20.24 3.73
N GLU A 40 7.63 -19.75 4.22
CA GLU A 40 8.66 -20.61 4.82
C GLU A 40 8.17 -21.28 6.10
N ILE A 41 7.47 -20.55 6.98
CA ILE A 41 6.90 -21.14 8.21
C ILE A 41 5.85 -22.21 7.86
N LEU A 42 5.01 -21.97 6.85
CA LEU A 42 4.01 -22.97 6.42
C LEU A 42 4.65 -24.24 5.88
N LYS A 43 5.78 -24.11 5.17
CA LYS A 43 6.56 -25.26 4.70
C LYS A 43 7.10 -26.07 5.88
N HIS A 44 7.73 -25.41 6.84
CA HIS A 44 8.23 -26.06 8.06
C HIS A 44 7.12 -26.71 8.89
N LEU A 45 5.96 -26.05 9.00
CA LEU A 45 4.79 -26.60 9.68
C LEU A 45 4.30 -27.88 8.98
N GLN A 46 4.30 -27.91 7.65
CA GLN A 46 3.94 -29.09 6.89
C GLN A 46 4.95 -30.23 7.12
N GLU A 47 6.25 -29.95 7.04
CA GLU A 47 7.33 -30.91 7.30
C GLU A 47 7.20 -31.52 8.70
N ALA A 48 7.03 -30.69 9.74
CA ALA A 48 6.84 -31.16 11.12
C ALA A 48 5.55 -31.99 11.28
N ASN A 49 4.48 -31.64 10.57
CA ASN A 49 3.24 -32.41 10.62
C ASN A 49 3.40 -33.78 9.95
N GLU A 50 4.14 -33.86 8.84
CA GLU A 50 4.49 -35.13 8.18
C GLU A 50 5.39 -35.98 9.09
N GLU A 51 6.43 -35.40 9.68
CA GLU A 51 7.33 -36.08 10.63
C GLU A 51 6.57 -36.67 11.84
N SER A 52 5.53 -35.97 12.31
CA SER A 52 4.70 -36.44 13.43
C SER A 52 3.89 -37.69 13.13
N LYS A 53 3.61 -37.99 11.85
CA LYS A 53 2.92 -39.21 11.42
C LYS A 53 3.85 -40.42 11.42
N GLU A 54 5.13 -40.19 11.20
CA GLU A 54 6.16 -41.23 11.09
C GLU A 54 6.78 -41.59 12.46
N HIS A 55 6.75 -40.65 13.41
CA HIS A 55 7.28 -40.86 14.76
C HIS A 55 6.22 -41.40 15.73
N HIS A 56 6.60 -42.40 16.53
CA HIS A 56 5.73 -42.98 17.56
C HIS A 56 6.28 -42.83 18.98
N LYS A 57 7.40 -42.10 19.15
CA LYS A 57 7.99 -41.82 20.46
C LYS A 57 7.25 -40.64 21.12
N PRO A 58 6.69 -40.80 22.33
CA PRO A 58 5.93 -39.74 23.00
C PRO A 58 6.69 -38.42 23.16
N GLU A 59 7.99 -38.47 23.42
CA GLU A 59 8.86 -37.31 23.58
C GLU A 59 9.02 -36.53 22.27
N ALA A 60 9.22 -37.24 21.15
CA ALA A 60 9.32 -36.65 19.82
C ALA A 60 7.99 -35.99 19.41
N LEU A 61 6.87 -36.67 19.65
CA LEU A 61 5.53 -36.13 19.40
C LEU A 61 5.24 -34.86 20.21
N LYS A 62 5.67 -34.81 21.47
CA LYS A 62 5.53 -33.61 22.31
C LYS A 62 6.36 -32.44 21.76
N PHE A 63 7.59 -32.71 21.32
CA PHE A 63 8.45 -31.71 20.69
C PHE A 63 7.82 -31.17 19.39
N LEU A 64 7.38 -32.06 18.49
CA LEU A 64 6.72 -31.70 17.23
C LEU A 64 5.45 -30.87 17.47
N ARG A 65 4.61 -31.26 18.43
CA ARG A 65 3.42 -30.48 18.80
C ARG A 65 3.78 -29.06 19.25
N ASN A 66 4.83 -28.91 20.06
CA ASN A 66 5.25 -27.59 20.52
C ASN A 66 5.78 -26.74 19.36
N HIS A 67 6.53 -27.35 18.43
CA HIS A 67 7.02 -26.68 17.21
C HIS A 67 5.85 -26.20 16.33
N ILE A 68 4.93 -27.11 15.99
CA ILE A 68 3.72 -26.79 15.20
C ILE A 68 2.91 -25.66 15.86
N ASN A 69 2.71 -25.71 17.18
CA ASN A 69 1.99 -24.65 17.88
C ASN A 69 2.71 -23.30 17.81
N SER A 70 4.05 -23.30 17.89
CA SER A 70 4.87 -22.09 17.73
C SER A 70 4.74 -21.52 16.33
N ASP A 71 4.81 -22.36 15.30
CA ASP A 71 4.68 -21.97 13.90
C ASP A 71 3.30 -21.37 13.60
N ILE A 72 2.22 -21.98 14.10
CA ILE A 72 0.86 -21.44 13.97
C ILE A 72 0.77 -20.04 14.59
N ILE A 73 1.30 -19.85 15.80
CA ILE A 73 1.30 -18.55 16.48
C ILE A 73 2.11 -17.52 15.67
N SER A 74 3.25 -17.93 15.11
CA SER A 74 4.12 -17.08 14.29
C SER A 74 3.39 -16.61 13.03
N VAL A 75 2.75 -17.52 12.28
CA VAL A 75 1.94 -17.19 11.11
C VAL A 75 0.81 -16.23 11.46
N LEU A 76 0.08 -16.49 12.54
CA LEU A 76 -1.03 -15.62 12.96
C LEU A 76 -0.56 -14.20 13.31
N LYS A 77 0.60 -14.07 13.97
CA LYS A 77 1.18 -12.75 14.28
C LYS A 77 1.57 -12.01 13.01
N LYS A 78 2.33 -12.66 12.12
CA LYS A 78 2.78 -12.07 10.85
C LYS A 78 1.62 -11.68 9.95
N ALA A 79 0.59 -12.52 9.86
CA ALA A 79 -0.61 -12.22 9.07
C ALA A 79 -1.35 -10.97 9.59
N ARG A 80 -1.40 -10.77 10.92
CA ARG A 80 -1.98 -9.55 11.50
C ARG A 80 -1.14 -8.32 11.20
N THR A 81 0.18 -8.44 11.27
CA THR A 81 1.11 -7.37 10.90
C THR A 81 0.93 -6.96 9.44
N ILE A 82 0.96 -7.92 8.52
CA ILE A 82 0.73 -7.66 7.08
C ILE A 82 -0.60 -6.95 6.85
N ARG A 83 -1.66 -7.42 7.50
CA ARG A 83 -2.98 -6.78 7.36
C ARG A 83 -2.94 -5.32 7.81
N ALA A 84 -2.34 -5.02 8.96
CA ALA A 84 -2.23 -3.65 9.46
C ALA A 84 -1.42 -2.76 8.49
N GLN A 85 -0.29 -3.26 7.99
CA GLN A 85 0.54 -2.54 7.01
C GLN A 85 -0.23 -2.23 5.72
N LEU A 86 -1.02 -3.19 5.21
CA LEU A 86 -1.86 -2.98 4.04
C LEU A 86 -2.98 -1.96 4.29
N GLU A 87 -3.64 -2.03 5.45
CA GLU A 87 -4.68 -1.06 5.84
C GLU A 87 -4.11 0.37 5.96
N ASP A 88 -2.90 0.52 6.50
CA ASP A 88 -2.19 1.80 6.61
C ASP A 88 -1.80 2.33 5.22
N MET A 89 -1.26 1.46 4.35
CA MET A 89 -0.94 1.80 2.96
C MET A 89 -2.17 2.23 2.17
N ASP A 90 -3.29 1.51 2.30
CA ASP A 90 -4.55 1.85 1.63
C ASP A 90 -5.11 3.19 2.12
N THR A 91 -5.00 3.46 3.43
CA THR A 91 -5.41 4.74 4.02
C THR A 91 -4.57 5.89 3.49
N ALA A 92 -3.24 5.73 3.46
CA ALA A 92 -2.32 6.74 2.91
C ALA A 92 -2.56 6.97 1.41
N ASN A 93 -2.86 5.92 0.65
CA ASN A 93 -3.19 6.02 -0.76
C ASN A 93 -4.51 6.77 -0.98
N ALA A 94 -5.55 6.48 -0.20
CA ALA A 94 -6.84 7.18 -0.28
C ALA A 94 -6.71 8.67 0.06
N GLN A 95 -5.88 9.03 1.06
CA GLN A 95 -5.58 10.43 1.39
C GLN A 95 -4.88 11.14 0.24
N ASN A 96 -3.89 10.52 -0.39
CA ASN A 96 -3.20 11.09 -1.56
C ASN A 96 -4.16 11.32 -2.73
N MET A 97 -5.07 10.37 -3.00
CA MET A 97 -6.10 10.52 -4.04
C MET A 97 -7.09 11.66 -3.73
N SER A 98 -7.52 11.79 -2.47
CA SER A 98 -8.40 12.89 -2.04
C SER A 98 -7.74 14.26 -2.16
N ILE A 99 -6.44 14.36 -1.87
CA ILE A 99 -5.67 15.60 -2.05
C ILE A 99 -5.61 15.99 -3.54
N VAL A 100 -5.40 15.02 -4.44
CA VAL A 100 -5.36 15.28 -5.89
C VAL A 100 -6.72 15.77 -6.39
N GLU A 101 -7.83 15.16 -5.95
CA GLU A 101 -9.19 15.59 -6.30
C GLU A 101 -9.50 17.00 -5.76
N HIS A 102 -9.11 17.28 -4.51
CA HIS A 102 -9.32 18.60 -3.92
C HIS A 102 -8.50 19.70 -4.61
N CYS A 103 -7.24 19.41 -4.98
CA CYS A 103 -6.40 20.31 -5.77
C CYS A 103 -7.02 20.59 -7.16
N GLN A 104 -7.55 19.57 -7.85
CA GLN A 104 -8.20 19.76 -9.15
C GLN A 104 -9.40 20.72 -9.09
N LEU A 105 -10.17 20.68 -8.00
CA LEU A 105 -11.33 21.56 -7.81
C LEU A 105 -10.94 23.02 -7.50
N GLN A 106 -9.79 23.25 -6.84
CA GLN A 106 -9.30 24.60 -6.56
C GLN A 106 -8.69 25.28 -7.79
N ILE A 107 -8.03 24.53 -8.68
CA ILE A 107 -7.48 25.07 -9.94
C ILE A 107 -8.61 25.56 -10.86
N GLY A 108 -9.80 24.94 -10.80
CA GLY A 108 -10.99 25.39 -11.55
C GLY A 108 -11.68 26.65 -11.01
N HIS A 109 -11.32 27.12 -9.81
CA HIS A 109 -11.91 28.32 -9.19
C HIS A 109 -10.98 29.54 -9.22
N SER A 110 -9.68 29.37 -9.50
CA SER A 110 -8.71 30.47 -9.49
C SER A 110 -8.42 31.09 -10.86
N SER A 111 -8.89 30.51 -11.97
CA SER A 111 -8.85 31.18 -13.27
C SER A 111 -10.07 32.09 -13.43
N GLY A 112 -9.99 33.30 -12.87
CA GLY A 112 -10.99 34.33 -13.09
C GLY A 112 -11.06 34.74 -14.57
N SER A 113 -12.17 34.42 -15.22
CA SER A 113 -12.71 35.16 -16.38
C SER A 113 -14.17 34.74 -16.66
N ASP A 114 -15.07 35.66 -16.31
CA ASP A 114 -16.45 35.93 -16.75
C ASP A 114 -17.61 34.91 -16.59
N PRO A 115 -18.76 35.35 -16.00
CA PRO A 115 -19.99 34.58 -15.89
C PRO A 115 -20.90 34.82 -17.11
N VAL A 116 -20.54 34.32 -18.29
CA VAL A 116 -21.45 34.35 -19.46
C VAL A 116 -21.36 33.03 -20.23
N CYS A 117 -21.91 31.96 -19.68
CA CYS A 117 -22.41 30.83 -20.50
C CYS A 117 -23.28 29.87 -19.68
N SER A 118 -24.33 30.38 -19.06
CA SER A 118 -25.54 29.59 -18.86
C SER A 118 -26.50 29.99 -19.96
N HIS A 119 -26.57 29.18 -21.03
CA HIS A 119 -27.66 29.01 -22.01
C HIS A 119 -27.10 28.66 -23.40
N GLU A 120 -26.45 27.49 -23.56
CA GLU A 120 -26.38 26.81 -24.87
C GLU A 120 -25.72 25.42 -24.71
N TRP A 121 -26.44 24.44 -24.17
CA TRP A 121 -25.99 23.03 -24.17
C TRP A 121 -27.07 22.04 -24.60
N THR A 122 -28.07 22.48 -25.36
CA THR A 122 -29.02 21.57 -25.99
C THR A 122 -29.36 22.05 -27.39
N LEU A 123 -28.58 21.64 -28.39
CA LEU A 123 -29.01 21.44 -29.80
C LEU A 123 -27.79 21.22 -30.72
N LYS A 124 -27.12 20.06 -30.62
CA LYS A 124 -26.26 19.59 -31.72
C LYS A 124 -26.05 18.06 -31.74
N GLU A 125 -27.13 17.31 -31.58
CA GLU A 125 -27.22 15.89 -31.99
C GLU A 125 -28.43 15.67 -32.92
N ALA A 126 -28.46 16.43 -34.02
CA ALA A 126 -29.36 16.14 -35.13
C ALA A 126 -28.67 16.47 -36.45
N GLN A 127 -27.87 15.52 -36.94
CA GLN A 127 -27.76 15.19 -38.36
C GLN A 127 -27.14 13.81 -38.55
#